data_AF-A0A060S2N4-F1
#
_entry.id   AF-A0A060S2N4-F1
#
_cell.length_a   1.000
_cell.length_b   1.000
_cell.length_c   1.000
_cell.angle_alpha   90.00
_cell.angle_beta   90.00
_cell.angle_gamma   90.00
#
_symmetry.space_group_name_H-M   'P 1'
#
loop_
_entity.id
_entity.type
_entity.pdbx_description
1 polymer ?
#
loop_
_entity_poly.entity_id
_entity_poly.type
_entity_poly.pdbx_seq_one_letter_code
_entity_poly.pdbx_strand_id
1 'polypeptide(L)'
;PPTTPLFSFLAAPPPAEQPSAPRASHIDPKKYPMESKDFKFRAALHKFRRAETLKTYGRPILNTLGPGLIMGNETLTRISDCARARKLNSLEDLQRESKWHLSQKLGARVLELIVRFYPPQEPGGPLTSSIRANQHPSDGQGPRQMAPRRCGVCSQLGHTKRSKNCPRAKRPAPTLLNEETVDATTLATSTNTALLPASPPTSATTAAVHCTDTQQGSMSGHARVRSYDNFWSQSLFAEPSYQRREVTMAELLGMAPLTKSHPQR
;
A
#
# COMPACT_ATOMS: atom_id res chain seq x y z
N PRO A 1 26.12 -11.89 40.13
CA PRO A 1 25.69 -12.42 38.81
C PRO A 1 25.75 -13.95 38.76
N PRO A 2 24.61 -14.65 38.57
CA PRO A 2 24.58 -16.10 38.58
C PRO A 2 25.15 -16.66 37.27
N THR A 3 26.36 -17.21 37.34
CA THR A 3 26.99 -18.02 36.29
C THR A 3 26.47 -19.46 36.41
N THR A 4 25.33 -19.75 35.78
CA THR A 4 24.81 -21.12 35.73
C THR A 4 25.55 -21.93 34.65
N PRO A 5 26.31 -22.98 35.01
CA PRO A 5 27.14 -23.79 34.09
C PRO A 5 26.31 -24.73 33.19
N LEU A 6 24.98 -24.67 33.28
CA LEU A 6 24.06 -25.61 32.64
C LEU A 6 24.03 -25.50 31.10
N PHE A 7 24.51 -24.38 30.55
CA PHE A 7 24.58 -24.16 29.09
C PHE A 7 25.97 -24.38 28.49
N SER A 8 27.01 -24.66 29.30
CA SER A 8 28.38 -24.83 28.80
C SER A 8 28.62 -26.14 28.03
N PHE A 9 27.69 -27.09 28.11
CA PHE A 9 27.80 -28.41 27.46
C PHE A 9 27.18 -28.47 26.07
N LEU A 10 26.48 -27.43 25.62
CA LEU A 10 26.00 -27.38 24.24
C LEU A 10 27.14 -26.91 23.34
N ALA A 11 27.84 -27.88 22.75
CA ALA A 11 28.80 -27.62 21.68
C ALA A 11 28.12 -26.73 20.64
N ALA A 12 28.75 -25.59 20.32
CA ALA A 12 28.22 -24.67 19.32
C ALA A 12 27.99 -25.46 18.01
N PRO A 13 26.77 -25.47 17.46
CA PRO A 13 26.53 -26.17 16.21
C PRO A 13 27.49 -25.61 15.16
N PRO A 14 28.06 -26.47 14.29
CA PRO A 14 28.96 -26.02 13.24
C PRO A 14 28.23 -24.93 12.43
N PRO A 15 28.94 -23.87 11.99
CA PRO A 15 28.34 -22.77 11.26
C PRO A 15 27.72 -23.31 9.97
N ALA A 16 26.42 -23.59 10.01
CA ALA A 16 25.68 -23.97 8.83
C ALA A 16 25.68 -22.77 7.90
N GLU A 17 26.30 -22.92 6.72
CA GLU A 17 26.14 -21.99 5.61
C GLU A 17 24.67 -22.03 5.18
N GLN A 18 23.82 -21.27 5.86
CA GLN A 18 22.43 -21.14 5.46
C GLN A 18 22.42 -20.29 4.19
N PRO A 19 21.93 -20.84 3.05
CA PRO A 19 21.75 -20.03 1.86
C PRO A 19 20.83 -18.85 2.22
N SER A 20 21.29 -17.64 1.90
CA SER A 20 20.54 -16.41 2.15
C SER A 20 19.13 -16.57 1.61
N ALA A 21 18.14 -16.50 2.50
CA ALA A 21 16.75 -16.72 2.13
C ALA A 21 16.36 -15.81 0.95
N PRO A 22 15.64 -16.34 -0.05
CA PRO A 22 15.30 -15.58 -1.23
C PRO A 22 14.43 -14.39 -0.84
N ARG A 23 14.93 -13.18 -1.08
CA ARG A 23 14.25 -11.93 -0.69
C ARG A 23 13.20 -11.54 -1.72
N ALA A 24 12.09 -10.99 -1.23
CA ALA A 24 11.07 -10.38 -2.08
C ALA A 24 11.69 -9.24 -2.91
N SER A 25 11.32 -9.15 -4.17
CA SER A 25 11.91 -8.20 -5.11
C SER A 25 11.45 -6.76 -4.83
N HIS A 26 12.31 -5.77 -5.07
CA HIS A 26 11.87 -4.37 -5.02
C HIS A 26 11.02 -4.03 -6.26
N ILE A 27 9.95 -3.26 -6.07
CA ILE A 27 9.08 -2.79 -7.17
C ILE A 27 8.98 -1.28 -7.06
N ASP A 28 9.48 -0.59 -8.08
CA ASP A 28 9.41 0.86 -8.15
C ASP A 28 8.01 1.31 -8.59
N PRO A 29 7.25 2.04 -7.75
CA PRO A 29 5.90 2.48 -8.11
C PRO A 29 5.89 3.44 -9.30
N LYS A 30 6.98 4.19 -9.50
CA LYS A 30 7.13 5.13 -10.62
C LYS A 30 7.30 4.42 -11.96
N LYS A 31 7.87 3.22 -11.97
CA LYS A 31 8.13 2.45 -13.20
C LYS A 31 6.84 1.83 -13.75
N TYR A 32 5.89 1.53 -12.88
CA TYR A 32 4.65 0.88 -13.23
C TYR A 32 3.46 1.75 -12.77
N PRO A 33 3.02 2.74 -13.57
CA PRO A 33 1.84 3.52 -13.24
C PRO A 33 0.59 2.62 -13.23
N MET A 34 -0.44 3.03 -12.48
CA MET A 34 -1.68 2.25 -12.35
C MET A 34 -2.60 2.52 -13.53
N GLU A 35 -2.96 1.49 -14.26
CA GLU A 35 -3.83 1.53 -15.44
C GLU A 35 -5.24 1.01 -15.10
N SER A 36 -6.24 1.31 -15.94
CA SER A 36 -7.63 0.84 -15.79
C SER A 36 -7.75 -0.67 -15.54
N LYS A 37 -6.90 -1.48 -16.20
CA LYS A 37 -6.87 -2.94 -16.00
C LYS A 37 -6.44 -3.34 -14.59
N ASP A 38 -5.56 -2.58 -13.95
CA ASP A 38 -5.04 -2.86 -12.61
C ASP A 38 -6.14 -2.65 -11.56
N PHE A 39 -7.01 -1.65 -11.77
CA PHE A 39 -8.20 -1.46 -10.93
C PHE A 39 -9.19 -2.62 -11.06
N LYS A 40 -9.41 -3.12 -12.29
CA LYS A 40 -10.26 -4.30 -12.52
C LYS A 40 -9.67 -5.55 -11.89
N PHE A 41 -8.35 -5.73 -11.97
CA PHE A 41 -7.65 -6.83 -11.30
C PHE A 41 -7.78 -6.76 -9.78
N ARG A 42 -7.59 -5.58 -9.18
CA ARG A 42 -7.83 -5.37 -7.74
C ARG A 42 -9.26 -5.65 -7.33
N ALA A 43 -10.24 -5.21 -8.11
CA ALA A 43 -11.63 -5.53 -7.86
C ALA A 43 -11.90 -7.06 -7.92
N ALA A 44 -11.25 -7.76 -8.86
CA ALA A 44 -11.34 -9.22 -8.95
C ALA A 44 -10.70 -9.91 -7.72
N LEU A 45 -9.55 -9.44 -7.24
CA LEU A 45 -8.95 -9.94 -5.98
C LEU A 45 -9.85 -9.68 -4.77
N HIS A 46 -10.50 -8.52 -4.69
CA HIS A 46 -11.48 -8.22 -3.64
C HIS A 46 -12.67 -9.17 -3.67
N LYS A 47 -13.22 -9.47 -4.86
CA LYS A 47 -14.30 -10.44 -5.03
C LYS A 47 -13.85 -11.85 -4.63
N PHE A 48 -12.66 -12.25 -5.07
CA PHE A 48 -12.04 -13.53 -4.73
C PHE A 48 -11.93 -13.71 -3.21
N ARG A 49 -11.32 -12.76 -2.48
CA ARG A 49 -11.17 -12.90 -1.03
C ARG A 49 -12.51 -12.95 -0.29
N ARG A 50 -13.54 -12.20 -0.71
CA ARG A 50 -14.89 -12.27 -0.12
C ARG A 50 -15.52 -13.64 -0.37
N ALA A 51 -15.43 -14.16 -1.59
CA ALA A 51 -15.98 -15.47 -1.94
C ALA A 51 -15.31 -16.60 -1.16
N GLU A 52 -13.98 -16.58 -1.02
CA GLU A 52 -13.26 -17.59 -0.24
C GLU A 52 -13.53 -17.49 1.25
N THR A 53 -13.70 -16.29 1.81
CA THR A 53 -14.08 -16.13 3.21
C THR A 53 -15.48 -16.69 3.45
N LEU A 54 -16.43 -16.39 2.55
CA LEU A 54 -17.79 -16.92 2.63
C LEU A 54 -17.79 -18.45 2.53
N LYS A 55 -17.00 -19.01 1.62
CA LYS A 55 -16.88 -20.46 1.41
C LYS A 55 -16.24 -21.18 2.61
N THR A 56 -15.20 -20.59 3.21
CA THR A 56 -14.38 -21.25 4.25
C THR A 56 -14.96 -21.07 5.65
N TYR A 57 -15.50 -19.89 5.94
CA TYR A 57 -15.91 -19.49 7.30
C TYR A 57 -17.39 -19.13 7.42
N GLY A 58 -18.12 -19.08 6.30
CA GLY A 58 -19.52 -18.71 6.28
C GLY A 58 -19.78 -17.20 6.36
N ARG A 59 -21.06 -16.84 6.23
CA ARG A 59 -21.51 -15.45 6.22
C ARG A 59 -21.31 -14.69 7.54
N PRO A 60 -21.52 -15.28 8.74
CA PRO A 60 -21.33 -14.56 10.00
C PRO A 60 -19.90 -14.03 10.14
N ILE A 61 -18.89 -14.88 9.89
CA ILE A 61 -17.48 -14.50 9.97
C ILE A 61 -17.12 -13.42 8.93
N LEU A 62 -17.66 -13.51 7.71
CA LEU A 62 -17.47 -12.47 6.71
C LEU A 62 -18.00 -11.10 7.18
N ASN A 63 -19.12 -11.07 7.90
CA ASN A 63 -19.69 -9.82 8.40
C ASN A 63 -18.92 -9.28 9.62
N THR A 64 -18.44 -10.16 10.51
CA THR A 64 -17.75 -9.75 11.75
C THR A 64 -16.27 -9.42 11.55
N LEU A 65 -15.52 -10.30 10.88
CA LEU A 65 -14.06 -10.17 10.71
C LEU A 65 -13.67 -9.65 9.31
N GLY A 66 -14.60 -9.72 8.35
CA GLY A 66 -14.34 -9.30 6.99
C GLY A 66 -13.49 -10.27 6.18
N PRO A 67 -13.22 -9.94 4.89
CA PRO A 67 -12.47 -10.80 3.99
C PRO A 67 -10.94 -10.76 4.21
N GLY A 68 -10.48 -9.96 5.18
CA GLY A 68 -9.06 -9.85 5.54
C GLY A 68 -8.47 -11.17 6.05
N LEU A 69 -9.31 -12.05 6.60
CA LEU A 69 -8.91 -13.36 7.12
C LEU A 69 -8.30 -14.26 6.05
N ILE A 70 -8.77 -14.17 4.80
CA ILE A 70 -8.18 -14.89 3.67
C ILE A 70 -6.98 -14.15 3.09
N MET A 71 -7.12 -12.83 2.86
CA MET A 71 -6.09 -12.02 2.21
C MET A 71 -6.12 -10.59 2.72
N GLY A 72 -5.11 -10.23 3.51
CA GLY A 72 -4.91 -8.89 4.05
C GLY A 72 -4.70 -7.83 2.96
N ASN A 73 -4.95 -6.56 3.31
CA ASN A 73 -4.85 -5.44 2.36
C ASN A 73 -3.41 -5.24 1.84
N GLU A 74 -2.41 -5.44 2.70
CA GLU A 74 -0.99 -5.37 2.32
C GLU A 74 -0.64 -6.46 1.32
N THR A 75 -1.04 -7.70 1.59
CA THR A 75 -0.84 -8.84 0.68
C THR A 75 -1.52 -8.61 -0.67
N LEU A 76 -2.76 -8.12 -0.68
CA LEU A 76 -3.49 -7.80 -1.91
C LEU A 76 -2.78 -6.70 -2.72
N THR A 77 -2.34 -5.64 -2.04
CA THR A 77 -1.57 -4.54 -2.65
C THR A 77 -0.29 -5.07 -3.28
N ARG A 78 0.46 -5.88 -2.52
CA ARG A 78 1.71 -6.50 -2.97
C ARG A 78 1.51 -7.42 -4.18
N ILE A 79 0.49 -8.28 -4.16
CA ILE A 79 0.15 -9.15 -5.31
C ILE A 79 -0.19 -8.29 -6.53
N SER A 80 -0.94 -7.20 -6.35
CA SER A 80 -1.27 -6.27 -7.44
C SER A 80 -0.02 -5.64 -8.06
N ASP A 81 0.91 -5.18 -7.23
CA ASP A 81 2.15 -4.56 -7.70
C ASP A 81 3.06 -5.57 -8.41
N CYS A 82 3.19 -6.78 -7.86
CA CYS A 82 3.98 -7.86 -8.46
C CYS A 82 3.37 -8.38 -9.77
N ALA A 83 2.04 -8.48 -9.86
CA ALA A 83 1.34 -8.89 -11.08
C ALA A 83 1.56 -7.86 -12.20
N ARG A 84 1.42 -6.57 -11.87
CA ARG A 84 1.69 -5.47 -12.82
C ARG A 84 3.14 -5.47 -13.31
N ALA A 85 4.09 -5.79 -12.43
CA ALA A 85 5.50 -5.96 -12.78
C ALA A 85 5.81 -7.32 -13.46
N ARG A 86 4.81 -8.19 -13.69
CA ARG A 86 4.92 -9.53 -14.28
C ARG A 86 5.95 -10.43 -13.58
N LYS A 87 5.99 -10.37 -12.24
CA LYS A 87 6.92 -11.17 -11.41
C LYS A 87 6.32 -12.44 -10.84
N LEU A 88 5.05 -12.71 -11.11
CA LEU A 88 4.28 -13.80 -10.51
C LEU A 88 4.00 -14.87 -11.57
N ASN A 89 5.01 -15.67 -11.90
CA ASN A 89 4.88 -16.73 -12.91
C ASN A 89 4.62 -18.10 -12.27
N SER A 90 5.07 -18.29 -11.03
CA SER A 90 4.91 -19.54 -10.29
C SER A 90 4.31 -19.31 -8.90
N LEU A 91 3.88 -20.41 -8.28
CA LEU A 91 3.38 -20.39 -6.90
C LEU A 91 4.48 -20.02 -5.90
N GLU A 92 5.72 -20.45 -6.17
CA GLU A 92 6.88 -20.08 -5.37
C GLU A 92 7.16 -18.58 -5.43
N ASP A 93 7.04 -17.97 -6.62
CA ASP A 93 7.16 -16.51 -6.77
C ASP A 93 6.07 -15.79 -5.97
N LEU A 94 4.83 -16.27 -6.03
CA LEU A 94 3.73 -15.71 -5.27
C LEU A 94 4.01 -15.77 -3.76
N GLN A 95 4.46 -16.91 -3.25
CA GLN A 95 4.80 -17.06 -1.84
C GLN A 95 5.97 -16.16 -1.44
N ARG A 96 7.04 -16.15 -2.24
CA ARG A 96 8.25 -15.35 -1.98
C ARG A 96 7.95 -13.85 -1.97
N GLU A 97 7.17 -13.38 -2.95
CA GLU A 97 6.92 -11.96 -3.15
C GLU A 97 5.86 -11.39 -2.20
N SER A 98 4.85 -12.18 -1.86
CA SER A 98 3.73 -11.71 -1.02
C SER A 98 3.84 -12.11 0.44
N LYS A 99 4.67 -13.11 0.76
CA LYS A 99 4.74 -13.77 2.08
C LYS A 99 3.37 -14.25 2.59
N TRP A 100 2.46 -14.54 1.67
CA TRP A 100 1.11 -14.94 2.01
C TRP A 100 1.06 -16.40 2.45
N HIS A 101 0.64 -16.65 3.69
CA HIS A 101 0.61 -17.99 4.28
C HIS A 101 -0.36 -18.96 3.59
N LEU A 102 -1.40 -18.48 2.89
CA LEU A 102 -2.32 -19.32 2.12
C LEU A 102 -1.92 -19.49 0.64
N SER A 103 -0.74 -19.00 0.24
CA SER A 103 -0.24 -19.13 -1.14
C SER A 103 -0.22 -20.57 -1.62
N GLN A 104 0.12 -21.54 -0.78
CA GLN A 104 0.13 -22.96 -1.14
C GLN A 104 -1.28 -23.53 -1.40
N LYS A 105 -2.30 -23.07 -0.68
CA LYS A 105 -3.67 -23.58 -0.78
C LYS A 105 -4.52 -22.87 -1.83
N LEU A 106 -4.37 -21.54 -1.90
CA LEU A 106 -5.22 -20.66 -2.70
C LEU A 106 -4.46 -19.97 -3.84
N GLY A 107 -3.12 -20.10 -3.87
CA GLY A 107 -2.27 -19.38 -4.83
C GLY A 107 -2.52 -19.79 -6.27
N ALA A 108 -2.84 -21.04 -6.56
CA ALA A 108 -3.16 -21.49 -7.93
C ALA A 108 -4.33 -20.68 -8.53
N ARG A 109 -5.41 -20.49 -7.78
CA ARG A 109 -6.58 -19.70 -8.23
C ARG A 109 -6.27 -18.20 -8.36
N VAL A 110 -5.35 -17.69 -7.53
CA VAL A 110 -4.85 -16.31 -7.67
C VAL A 110 -3.96 -16.18 -8.91
N LEU A 111 -3.15 -17.19 -9.25
CA LEU A 111 -2.35 -17.21 -10.48
C LEU A 111 -3.24 -17.26 -11.73
N GLU A 112 -4.33 -18.04 -11.72
CA GLU A 112 -5.32 -18.02 -12.80
C GLU A 112 -5.92 -16.62 -13.02
N LEU A 113 -6.25 -15.92 -11.91
CA LEU A 113 -6.67 -14.53 -11.96
C LEU A 113 -5.57 -13.64 -12.54
N ILE A 114 -4.31 -13.81 -12.14
CA ILE A 114 -3.18 -13.02 -12.67
C ILE A 114 -3.04 -13.24 -14.17
N VAL A 115 -3.03 -14.49 -14.65
CA VAL A 115 -2.89 -14.83 -16.08
C VAL A 115 -4.01 -14.22 -16.91
N ARG A 116 -5.24 -14.17 -16.38
CA ARG A 116 -6.39 -13.56 -17.06
C ARG A 116 -6.22 -12.05 -17.33
N PHE A 117 -5.54 -11.33 -16.43
CA PHE A 117 -5.35 -9.87 -16.55
C PHE A 117 -3.96 -9.50 -17.12
N TYR A 118 -2.95 -10.34 -16.87
CA TYR A 118 -1.57 -10.18 -17.29
C TYR A 118 -1.11 -11.49 -17.92
N PRO A 119 -1.54 -11.80 -19.15
CA PRO A 119 -1.11 -13.01 -19.84
C PRO A 119 0.42 -13.03 -19.95
N PRO A 120 1.06 -14.21 -19.82
CA PRO A 120 2.47 -14.38 -20.09
C PRO A 120 2.83 -13.70 -21.41
N GLN A 121 3.94 -12.95 -21.45
CA GLN A 121 4.43 -12.53 -22.74
C GLN A 121 4.90 -13.79 -23.44
N GLU A 122 4.16 -14.20 -24.47
CA GLU A 122 4.69 -15.16 -25.42
C GLU A 122 6.08 -14.66 -25.85
N PRO A 123 7.10 -15.53 -25.88
CA PRO A 123 8.37 -15.19 -26.48
C PRO A 123 8.10 -14.92 -27.97
N GLY A 124 7.82 -13.66 -28.28
CA GLY A 124 7.61 -13.21 -29.65
C GLY A 124 8.81 -13.65 -30.47
N GLY A 125 8.51 -14.32 -31.59
CA GLY A 125 9.47 -14.80 -32.59
C GLY A 125 10.42 -13.70 -33.09
N PRO A 126 11.38 -14.05 -33.97
CA PRO A 126 12.62 -13.32 -34.18
C PRO A 126 12.39 -11.84 -34.43
N LEU A 127 12.45 -11.05 -33.36
CA LEU A 127 12.60 -9.62 -33.47
C LEU A 127 14.00 -9.43 -34.02
N THR A 128 14.04 -9.04 -35.29
CA THR A 128 15.22 -8.57 -36.02
C THR A 128 16.09 -7.78 -35.06
N SER A 129 17.20 -8.40 -34.73
CA SER A 129 18.28 -7.79 -34.01
C SER A 129 18.73 -6.57 -34.79
N SER A 130 18.34 -5.37 -34.37
CA SER A 130 19.27 -4.24 -34.44
C SER A 130 20.16 -4.30 -33.20
N ILE A 131 20.78 -5.48 -33.04
CA ILE A 131 22.07 -5.60 -32.40
C ILE A 131 22.99 -4.90 -33.39
N ARG A 132 23.55 -3.76 -33.01
CA ARG A 132 24.85 -3.37 -33.55
C ARG A 132 25.80 -4.52 -33.21
N ALA A 133 25.96 -5.41 -34.18
CA ALA A 133 26.90 -6.51 -34.17
C ALA A 133 28.31 -5.91 -34.11
N ASN A 134 28.85 -5.75 -32.91
CA ASN A 134 30.21 -6.19 -32.67
C ASN A 134 30.12 -7.68 -32.33
N GLN A 135 29.97 -8.51 -33.36
CA GLN A 135 30.23 -9.94 -33.23
C GLN A 135 31.74 -10.12 -33.18
N HIS A 136 32.25 -10.58 -32.04
CA HIS A 136 33.48 -11.34 -31.98
C HIS A 136 33.09 -12.77 -31.60
N PRO A 137 33.56 -13.80 -32.33
CA PRO A 137 33.23 -15.17 -32.03
C PRO A 137 34.14 -15.74 -30.93
N SER A 138 33.70 -16.91 -30.45
CA SER A 138 34.46 -17.98 -29.80
C SER A 138 34.60 -17.97 -28.27
N ASP A 139 34.03 -19.04 -27.72
CA ASP A 139 34.67 -20.06 -26.88
C ASP A 139 35.61 -19.63 -25.76
N GLY A 140 35.33 -20.16 -24.56
CA GLY A 140 36.30 -20.25 -23.48
C GLY A 140 35.87 -19.52 -22.21
N GLN A 141 35.59 -20.31 -21.17
CA GLN A 141 35.51 -19.84 -19.79
C GLN A 141 36.81 -19.12 -19.41
N GLY A 142 36.74 -17.80 -19.27
CA GLY A 142 37.79 -16.99 -18.66
C GLY A 142 37.18 -16.05 -17.61
N PRO A 143 37.88 -15.76 -16.50
CA PRO A 143 37.40 -14.81 -15.51
C PRO A 143 37.21 -13.45 -16.17
N ARG A 144 35.99 -12.91 -16.07
CA ARG A 144 35.63 -11.60 -16.63
C ARG A 144 36.60 -10.56 -16.10
N GLN A 145 37.53 -10.09 -16.94
CA GLN A 145 38.37 -8.95 -16.62
C GLN A 145 37.47 -7.72 -16.51
N MET A 146 37.13 -7.34 -15.29
CA MET A 146 36.48 -6.06 -15.04
C MET A 146 37.41 -4.96 -15.51
N ALA A 147 36.92 -4.09 -16.40
CA ALA A 147 37.64 -2.91 -16.84
C ALA A 147 38.19 -2.16 -15.61
N PRO A 148 39.49 -1.80 -15.61
CA PRO A 148 40.12 -1.27 -14.42
C PRO A 148 39.48 0.07 -14.03
N ARG A 149 38.97 0.12 -12.80
CA ARG A 149 38.22 1.29 -12.30
C ARG A 149 39.15 2.49 -12.18
N ARG A 150 38.70 3.64 -12.70
CA ARG A 150 39.37 4.93 -12.57
C ARG A 150 38.86 5.67 -11.34
N CYS A 151 39.75 6.39 -10.65
CA CYS A 151 39.36 7.26 -9.56
C CYS A 151 38.49 8.41 -10.08
N GLY A 152 37.28 8.61 -9.53
CA GLY A 152 36.38 9.68 -9.98
C GLY A 152 36.87 11.12 -9.72
N VAL A 153 38.01 11.33 -9.05
CA VAL A 153 38.57 12.66 -8.73
C VAL A 153 39.81 13.00 -9.55
N CYS A 154 40.69 12.02 -9.79
CA CYS A 154 41.93 12.21 -10.55
C CYS A 154 42.01 11.38 -11.84
N SER A 155 41.01 10.54 -12.12
CA SER A 155 40.92 9.66 -13.30
C SER A 155 42.04 8.63 -13.47
N GLN A 156 42.96 8.52 -12.51
CA GLN A 156 44.04 7.53 -12.53
C GLN A 156 43.51 6.13 -12.15
N LEU A 157 44.17 5.11 -12.71
CA LEU A 157 43.88 3.70 -12.45
C LEU A 157 44.49 3.25 -11.11
N GLY A 158 43.99 2.14 -10.57
CA GLY A 158 44.57 1.49 -9.38
C GLY A 158 44.03 1.97 -8.03
N HIS A 159 43.12 2.95 -8.00
CA HIS A 159 42.50 3.39 -6.75
C HIS A 159 41.11 4.02 -6.94
N THR A 160 40.31 4.08 -5.87
CA THR A 160 38.98 4.69 -5.89
C THR A 160 38.96 6.04 -5.18
N LYS A 161 37.88 6.82 -5.37
CA LYS A 161 37.68 8.15 -4.73
C LYS A 161 37.82 8.12 -3.20
N ARG A 162 37.54 6.98 -2.55
CA ARG A 162 37.63 6.82 -1.09
C ARG A 162 39.00 6.31 -0.61
N SER A 163 39.90 5.94 -1.51
CA SER A 163 41.23 5.48 -1.11
C SER A 163 42.07 6.65 -0.57
N LYS A 164 42.83 6.40 0.50
CA LYS A 164 43.78 7.38 1.08
C LYS A 164 44.96 7.70 0.15
N ASN A 165 45.11 6.91 -0.92
CA ASN A 165 46.18 7.01 -1.91
C ASN A 165 45.83 7.94 -3.08
N CYS A 166 44.64 8.56 -3.09
CA CYS A 166 44.32 9.55 -4.11
C CYS A 166 45.11 10.84 -3.86
N PRO A 167 46.01 11.26 -4.77
CA PRO A 167 46.84 12.45 -4.58
C PRO A 167 46.00 13.74 -4.52
N ARG A 168 44.80 13.74 -5.10
CA ARG A 168 43.86 14.87 -5.07
C ARG A 168 42.92 14.88 -3.87
N ALA A 169 42.82 13.81 -3.09
CA ALA A 169 41.93 13.77 -1.93
C ALA A 169 42.49 14.50 -0.70
N LYS A 170 43.79 14.83 -0.69
CA LYS A 170 44.50 15.43 0.45
C LYS A 170 44.69 16.95 0.39
N ARG A 171 44.01 17.69 -0.49
CA ARG A 171 44.05 19.17 -0.38
C ARG A 171 43.02 19.61 0.67
N PRO A 172 43.44 20.02 1.89
CA PRO A 172 42.58 20.88 2.69
C PRO A 172 42.32 22.15 1.89
N ALA A 173 41.05 22.57 1.83
CA ALA A 173 40.69 23.85 1.26
C ALA A 173 41.47 24.96 1.99
N PRO A 174 42.04 25.95 1.28
CA PRO A 174 42.63 27.10 1.93
C PRO A 174 41.52 27.90 2.62
N THR A 175 41.57 27.91 3.95
CA THR A 175 40.80 28.83 4.80
C THR A 175 41.29 30.24 4.51
N LEU A 176 40.49 31.07 3.86
CA LEU A 176 40.69 32.52 3.84
C LEU A 176 39.99 33.12 5.06
N LEU A 177 40.82 33.57 6.00
CA LEU A 177 40.50 34.60 6.99
C LEU A 177 40.34 35.95 6.28
N ASN A 178 39.44 36.78 6.80
CA ASN A 178 39.50 38.25 7.01
C ASN A 178 38.08 38.68 7.47
N GLU A 179 37.90 39.05 8.75
CA GLU A 179 37.93 40.43 9.30
C GLU A 179 36.75 41.28 8.77
N GLU A 180 35.65 41.41 9.52
CA GLU A 180 35.40 42.40 10.60
C GLU A 180 35.23 43.83 10.07
N THR A 181 33.98 44.35 9.96
CA THR A 181 33.67 45.78 10.19
C THR A 181 32.16 46.06 10.35
N VAL A 182 31.82 46.47 11.58
CA VAL A 182 30.93 47.56 12.06
C VAL A 182 29.42 47.68 11.74
N ASP A 183 28.74 47.92 12.86
CA ASP A 183 27.38 48.39 13.13
C ASP A 183 26.96 49.71 12.46
N ALA A 184 25.65 49.86 12.25
CA ALA A 184 24.81 51.01 12.63
C ALA A 184 23.41 50.85 12.00
N THR A 185 22.24 51.30 12.51
CA THR A 185 21.75 51.85 13.78
C THR A 185 20.28 52.21 13.50
N THR A 186 19.35 51.92 14.43
CA THR A 186 18.01 52.57 14.66
C THR A 186 16.90 52.49 13.59
N LEU A 187 15.59 52.60 13.84
CA LEU A 187 14.65 52.96 14.94
C LEU A 187 13.30 52.26 14.53
N ALA A 188 12.61 51.48 15.37
CA ALA A 188 11.71 51.83 16.48
C ALA A 188 10.21 51.99 16.11
N THR A 189 9.36 51.46 17.01
CA THR A 189 8.01 51.93 17.42
C THR A 189 6.83 51.69 16.43
N SER A 190 5.60 51.27 16.79
CA SER A 190 4.85 51.19 18.05
C SER A 190 3.56 50.35 17.89
N THR A 191 3.07 49.78 19.01
CA THR A 191 1.66 49.73 19.50
C THR A 191 0.57 49.01 18.66
N ASN A 192 -0.40 48.25 19.19
CA ASN A 192 -1.09 48.36 20.49
C ASN A 192 -2.04 47.14 20.71
N THR A 193 -2.31 46.80 21.98
CA THR A 193 -3.66 46.60 22.61
C THR A 193 -4.61 45.51 22.05
N ALA A 194 -5.33 44.68 22.80
CA ALA A 194 -5.40 44.30 24.21
C ALA A 194 -6.42 43.13 24.39
N LEU A 195 -6.29 42.43 25.53
CA LEU A 195 -7.34 41.93 26.43
C LEU A 195 -8.46 40.98 25.92
N LEU A 196 -8.38 39.75 26.45
CA LEU A 196 -9.44 38.81 26.91
C LEU A 196 -10.57 39.53 27.70
N PRO A 197 -11.78 38.93 27.98
CA PRO A 197 -11.94 37.55 28.46
C PRO A 197 -13.27 36.77 28.21
N ALA A 198 -13.19 35.50 28.62
CA ALA A 198 -14.14 34.49 29.12
C ALA A 198 -15.68 34.65 29.12
N SER A 199 -16.33 33.48 28.95
CA SER A 199 -17.74 33.02 29.11
C SER A 199 -18.43 33.38 30.46
N PRO A 200 -19.67 32.93 30.85
CA PRO A 200 -20.65 31.91 30.35
C PRO A 200 -22.15 32.41 30.53
N PRO A 201 -23.25 31.66 30.92
CA PRO A 201 -23.64 30.24 30.89
C PRO A 201 -25.09 29.90 30.36
N THR A 202 -25.38 28.59 30.25
CA THR A 202 -26.66 27.79 30.26
C THR A 202 -28.07 28.42 30.35
N SER A 203 -29.02 27.95 29.51
CA SER A 203 -30.18 27.06 29.86
C SER A 203 -31.41 27.16 28.92
N ALA A 204 -31.94 25.97 28.56
CA ALA A 204 -33.32 25.55 28.24
C ALA A 204 -34.33 26.42 27.44
N THR A 205 -35.03 25.83 26.45
CA THR A 205 -36.50 25.66 26.43
C THR A 205 -37.01 25.02 25.12
N THR A 206 -37.98 24.13 25.31
CA THR A 206 -38.84 23.36 24.40
C THR A 206 -39.68 24.20 23.43
N ALA A 207 -39.81 23.80 22.16
CA ALA A 207 -41.05 23.95 21.36
C ALA A 207 -40.97 23.19 20.04
N ALA A 208 -42.14 22.80 19.55
CA ALA A 208 -42.39 21.81 18.51
C ALA A 208 -42.75 22.43 17.14
N VAL A 209 -42.90 21.55 16.15
CA VAL A 209 -43.68 21.66 14.90
C VAL A 209 -43.17 22.64 13.83
N HIS A 210 -42.66 22.12 12.70
CA HIS A 210 -43.37 22.10 11.41
C HIS A 210 -42.49 21.54 10.30
N CYS A 211 -43.10 20.67 9.48
CA CYS A 211 -42.60 20.27 8.17
C CYS A 211 -42.80 21.41 7.17
N THR A 212 -41.79 21.69 6.34
CA THR A 212 -41.97 22.05 4.93
C THR A 212 -40.79 21.58 4.10
N ASP A 213 -41.14 20.88 3.03
CA ASP A 213 -40.34 20.47 1.89
C ASP A 213 -40.08 21.69 1.00
N THR A 214 -38.85 21.91 0.51
CA THR A 214 -38.55 22.71 -0.71
C THR A 214 -37.11 22.47 -1.17
N GLN A 215 -37.00 22.23 -2.48
CA GLN A 215 -35.83 21.81 -3.25
C GLN A 215 -34.76 22.90 -3.50
N GLN A 216 -33.57 22.39 -3.90
CA GLN A 216 -32.67 22.91 -4.93
C GLN A 216 -31.73 24.10 -4.66
N GLY A 217 -30.49 23.91 -5.13
CA GLY A 217 -29.41 24.89 -5.27
C GLY A 217 -28.18 24.49 -4.46
N SER A 218 -26.93 24.61 -4.90
CA SER A 218 -26.33 25.02 -6.16
C SER A 218 -24.85 24.64 -6.07
N MET A 219 -24.20 24.41 -7.21
CA MET A 219 -22.79 24.03 -7.32
C MET A 219 -21.85 25.17 -6.90
N SER A 220 -20.85 24.88 -6.07
CA SER A 220 -19.46 25.36 -6.15
C SER A 220 -18.72 24.81 -4.92
N GLY A 221 -17.61 24.09 -4.98
CA GLY A 221 -16.47 24.23 -5.87
C GLY A 221 -15.24 24.16 -4.96
N HIS A 222 -14.81 22.96 -4.59
CA HIS A 222 -13.43 22.66 -4.18
C HIS A 222 -13.25 21.14 -4.24
N ALA A 223 -12.72 20.65 -5.35
CA ALA A 223 -12.28 19.27 -5.50
C ALA A 223 -11.08 19.02 -4.57
N ARG A 224 -11.36 18.71 -3.30
CA ARG A 224 -10.38 18.03 -2.44
C ARG A 224 -10.17 16.65 -3.03
N VAL A 225 -8.90 16.34 -3.33
CA VAL A 225 -8.39 15.01 -3.69
C VAL A 225 -9.13 13.95 -2.88
N ARG A 226 -9.99 13.17 -3.55
CA ARG A 226 -10.77 12.10 -2.93
C ARG A 226 -9.79 11.04 -2.44
N SER A 227 -9.64 10.96 -1.12
CA SER A 227 -8.89 9.89 -0.44
C SER A 227 -9.43 8.52 -0.88
N TYR A 228 -8.49 7.60 -1.13
CA TYR A 228 -8.66 6.25 -1.69
C TYR A 228 -9.69 5.38 -0.94
N ASP A 229 -9.95 5.67 0.34
CA ASP A 229 -10.97 4.98 1.15
C ASP A 229 -12.41 5.39 0.81
N ASN A 230 -12.67 6.65 0.44
CA ASN A 230 -14.04 7.16 0.28
C ASN A 230 -14.78 6.60 -0.95
N PHE A 231 -14.06 6.15 -1.97
CA PHE A 231 -14.67 5.55 -3.16
C PHE A 231 -15.31 4.18 -2.86
N TRP A 232 -14.72 3.40 -1.95
CA TRP A 232 -15.24 2.09 -1.58
C TRP A 232 -16.38 2.16 -0.56
N SER A 233 -16.48 3.26 0.20
CA SER A 233 -17.53 3.44 1.20
C SER A 233 -18.86 3.93 0.60
N GLN A 234 -18.85 4.67 -0.51
CA GLN A 234 -20.04 5.48 -0.90
C GLN A 234 -20.87 4.95 -2.07
N SER A 235 -20.35 4.14 -2.99
CA SER A 235 -21.04 3.95 -4.29
C SER A 235 -21.60 2.55 -4.57
N LEU A 236 -21.40 1.58 -3.68
CA LEU A 236 -22.01 0.24 -3.78
C LEU A 236 -22.59 -0.28 -2.45
N PHE A 237 -22.65 0.58 -1.42
CA PHE A 237 -23.06 0.27 -0.05
C PHE A 237 -24.23 1.14 0.45
N ALA A 238 -25.07 1.66 -0.45
CA ALA A 238 -26.44 1.98 -0.05
C ALA A 238 -27.16 0.64 0.19
N GLU A 239 -26.94 0.05 1.37
CA GLU A 239 -27.82 -1.01 1.88
C GLU A 239 -29.27 -0.51 1.85
N PRO A 240 -30.25 -1.37 1.53
CA PRO A 240 -31.59 -1.19 2.06
C PRO A 240 -31.44 -1.15 3.57
N SER A 241 -31.76 -0.02 4.18
CA SER A 241 -31.75 0.18 5.61
C SER A 241 -32.41 -1.02 6.29
N TYR A 242 -31.70 -1.60 7.24
CA TYR A 242 -32.22 -2.56 8.19
C TYR A 242 -33.31 -1.85 9.02
N GLN A 243 -34.52 -1.71 8.47
CA GLN A 243 -35.69 -1.47 9.30
C GLN A 243 -35.95 -2.77 10.04
N ARG A 244 -35.56 -2.77 11.32
CA ARG A 244 -36.01 -3.75 12.29
C ARG A 244 -37.54 -3.64 12.34
N ARG A 245 -38.22 -4.49 11.57
CA ARG A 245 -39.67 -4.60 11.62
C ARG A 245 -40.00 -5.30 12.92
N GLU A 246 -40.57 -4.57 13.87
CA GLU A 246 -41.08 -5.17 15.10
C GLU A 246 -42.29 -6.02 14.74
N VAL A 247 -42.10 -7.34 14.73
CA VAL A 247 -43.19 -8.29 14.55
C VAL A 247 -44.01 -8.26 15.82
N THR A 248 -45.25 -7.78 15.72
CA THR A 248 -46.16 -7.74 16.87
C THR A 248 -46.58 -9.16 17.24
N MET A 249 -46.78 -9.44 18.52
CA MET A 249 -47.23 -10.75 19.03
C MET A 249 -48.52 -11.26 18.36
N ALA A 250 -49.38 -10.36 17.86
CA ALA A 250 -50.60 -10.71 17.13
C ALA A 250 -50.31 -11.35 15.75
N GLU A 251 -49.25 -10.92 15.08
CA GLU A 251 -48.80 -11.44 13.78
C GLU A 251 -48.15 -12.82 13.96
N LEU A 252 -47.45 -13.04 15.09
CA LEU A 252 -46.83 -14.32 15.44
C LEU A 252 -47.86 -15.40 15.84
N LEU A 253 -49.07 -14.98 16.23
CA LEU A 253 -50.19 -15.87 16.62
C LEU A 253 -51.21 -16.08 15.48
N GLY A 254 -50.96 -15.58 14.27
CA GLY A 254 -51.82 -15.83 13.10
C GLY A 254 -53.22 -15.24 13.21
N MET A 255 -53.42 -14.23 14.06
CA MET A 255 -54.73 -13.60 14.23
C MET A 255 -54.94 -12.54 13.14
N ALA A 256 -55.86 -12.80 12.21
CA ALA A 256 -56.21 -11.85 11.16
C ALA A 256 -56.86 -10.58 11.76
N PRO A 257 -56.54 -9.38 11.26
CA PRO A 257 -57.17 -8.15 11.73
C PRO A 257 -58.64 -8.13 11.35
N LEU A 258 -59.53 -8.00 12.34
CA LEU A 258 -60.96 -7.73 12.13
C LEU A 258 -61.10 -6.38 11.42
N THR A 259 -61.39 -6.40 10.12
CA THR A 259 -61.82 -5.23 9.38
C THR A 259 -63.21 -4.83 9.86
N LYS A 260 -63.30 -3.74 10.65
CA LYS A 260 -64.57 -3.08 10.94
C LYS A 260 -65.12 -2.50 9.64
N SER A 261 -66.16 -3.14 9.11
CA SER A 261 -67.04 -2.59 8.07
C SER A 261 -67.74 -1.34 8.62
N HIS A 262 -67.41 -0.18 8.05
CA HIS A 262 -68.10 1.07 8.31
C HIS A 262 -69.32 1.17 7.38
N PRO A 263 -70.56 1.30 7.88
CA PRO A 263 -71.71 1.50 7.01
C PRO A 263 -71.78 2.98 6.62
N GLN A 264 -71.87 3.23 5.31
CA GLN A 264 -72.29 4.53 4.78
C GLN A 264 -73.74 4.82 5.19
N ARG A 265 -73.97 6.02 5.71
CA ARG A 265 -75.24 6.75 5.59
C ARG A 265 -74.93 8.17 5.17
#